data_AF-A0AAD2ZC75-F1
#
_entry.id   AF-A0AAD2ZC75-F1
#
_cell.length_a   1.000
_cell.length_b   1.000
_cell.length_c   1.000
_cell.angle_alpha   90.00
_cell.angle_beta   90.00
_cell.angle_gamma   90.00
#
_symmetry.space_group_name_H-M   'P 1'
#
loop_
_entity.id
_entity.type
_entity.pdbx_description
1 polymer ?
#
loop_
_entity_poly.entity_id
_entity_poly.type
_entity_poly.pdbx_seq_one_letter_code
_entity_poly.pdbx_strand_id
1 'polypeptide(L)'
;MSQAALNTRNSEEEVSSRRNNGTRLAGILFLLTVLTTVLVSGWVVLGWMEDAQRLPLSKLVLTGERHYTRNDDIRQSILALGEPGTFMTQDVNIIQTQIEQRLPWIKQVSVRKQWPDELKIHLVEYVPIARWNDQHMVDAEGNTFSVPPDRTSKQVLPMLYGPEGSANEVLQGYREMGQMLAKDRFTLKEAAMTARRSWQLTLNNDIKLNLGRGDTMKRLARFVELYPVLQQQAQTDGKRISYVDLRYDSGAAVGWAPLPPEESTQQQNQAQAEQQ
;
A
#
# COMPACT_ATOMS: atom_id res chain seq x y z
N MET A 1 -80.85 87.77 47.30
CA MET A 1 -79.67 87.52 48.14
C MET A 1 -79.05 86.22 47.66
N SER A 2 -77.85 86.31 47.05
CA SER A 2 -76.59 85.73 47.57
C SER A 2 -76.54 84.21 47.39
N GLN A 3 -75.52 83.55 46.86
CA GLN A 3 -74.17 83.77 46.29
C GLN A 3 -73.86 82.38 45.65
N ALA A 4 -72.83 82.06 44.88
CA ALA A 4 -71.61 82.67 44.40
C ALA A 4 -71.21 81.87 43.16
N ALA A 5 -70.44 82.50 42.29
CA ALA A 5 -69.91 81.99 41.05
C ALA A 5 -68.67 81.09 41.25
N LEU A 6 -68.17 80.62 40.08
CA LEU A 6 -66.82 80.15 39.75
C LEU A 6 -66.63 78.63 39.85
N ASN A 7 -65.84 77.96 39.01
CA ASN A 7 -65.23 78.23 37.71
C ASN A 7 -64.62 76.87 37.29
N THR A 8 -64.52 76.66 36.00
CA THR A 8 -64.03 75.48 35.27
C THR A 8 -62.69 74.90 35.74
N ARG A 9 -62.55 73.57 35.66
CA ARG A 9 -61.34 72.92 35.11
C ARG A 9 -61.57 71.43 34.80
N ASN A 10 -61.47 71.08 33.51
CA ASN A 10 -61.15 69.73 33.06
C ASN A 10 -59.78 69.34 33.62
N SER A 11 -59.71 68.18 34.26
CA SER A 11 -58.44 67.51 34.56
C SER A 11 -58.56 66.08 34.08
N GLU A 12 -57.60 65.73 33.23
CA GLU A 12 -57.46 64.51 32.46
C GLU A 12 -57.43 63.26 33.33
N GLU A 13 -58.03 62.18 32.84
CA GLU A 13 -57.85 60.83 33.35
C GLU A 13 -56.38 60.40 33.14
N GLU A 14 -55.53 60.56 34.15
CA GLU A 14 -54.27 59.82 34.21
C GLU A 14 -54.58 58.35 34.55
N VAL A 15 -54.89 57.56 33.53
CA VAL A 15 -54.78 56.10 33.61
C VAL A 15 -53.30 55.77 33.71
N SER A 16 -52.78 55.73 34.94
CA SER A 16 -51.45 55.18 35.19
C SER A 16 -51.44 53.71 34.76
N SER A 17 -50.92 53.46 33.57
CA SER A 17 -50.51 52.12 33.13
C SER A 17 -49.38 51.68 34.06
N ARG A 18 -49.76 51.08 35.19
CA ARG A 18 -48.85 50.35 36.07
C ARG A 18 -48.33 49.18 35.24
N ARG A 19 -47.21 49.39 34.55
CA ARG A 19 -46.61 48.42 33.63
C ARG A 19 -46.30 47.17 34.44
N ASN A 20 -47.14 46.14 34.30
CA ASN A 20 -47.04 44.90 35.07
C ASN A 20 -45.70 44.23 34.77
N ASN A 21 -44.70 44.45 35.62
CA ASN A 21 -43.41 43.76 35.56
C ASN A 21 -43.57 42.23 35.68
N GLY A 22 -44.73 41.75 36.15
CA GLY A 22 -45.08 40.33 36.26
C GLY A 22 -45.13 39.57 34.91
N THR A 23 -45.60 40.19 33.83
CA THR A 23 -45.62 39.51 32.51
C THR A 23 -44.21 39.40 31.90
N ARG A 24 -43.35 40.39 32.18
CA ARG A 24 -41.93 40.36 31.80
C ARG A 24 -41.16 39.31 32.62
N LEU A 25 -41.43 39.21 33.92
CA LEU A 25 -40.89 38.17 34.79
C LEU A 25 -41.32 36.76 34.35
N ALA A 26 -42.60 36.57 34.04
CA ALA A 26 -43.11 35.30 33.52
C ALA A 26 -42.48 34.92 32.17
N GLY A 27 -42.29 35.89 31.26
CA GLY A 27 -41.59 35.67 30.00
C GLY A 27 -40.11 35.31 30.17
N ILE A 28 -39.41 35.94 31.11
CA ILE A 28 -38.01 35.62 31.44
C ILE A 28 -37.91 34.21 32.04
N LEU A 29 -38.81 33.84 32.96
CA LEU A 29 -38.85 32.50 33.54
C LEU A 29 -39.11 31.42 32.48
N PHE A 30 -40.06 31.65 31.57
CA PHE A 30 -40.32 30.73 30.46
C PHE A 30 -39.09 30.57 29.55
N LEU A 31 -38.44 31.67 29.19
CA LEU A 31 -37.22 31.66 28.36
C LEU A 31 -36.07 30.92 29.05
N LEU A 32 -35.86 31.14 30.35
CA LEU A 32 -34.84 30.41 31.13
C LEU A 32 -35.15 28.92 31.22
N THR A 33 -36.42 28.55 31.35
CA THR A 33 -36.86 27.15 31.37
C THR A 33 -36.58 26.48 30.03
N VAL A 34 -36.92 27.15 28.92
CA VAL A 34 -36.63 26.64 27.57
C VAL A 34 -35.13 26.49 27.36
N LEU A 35 -34.33 27.52 27.70
CA LEU A 35 -32.87 27.49 27.59
C LEU A 35 -32.24 26.35 28.41
N THR A 36 -32.71 26.14 29.64
CA THR A 36 -32.23 25.04 30.48
C THR A 36 -32.62 23.67 29.91
N THR A 37 -33.84 23.48 29.41
CA THR A 37 -34.19 22.23 28.70
C THR A 37 -33.39 22.00 27.43
N VAL A 38 -33.09 23.03 26.64
CA VAL A 38 -32.26 22.91 25.42
C VAL A 38 -30.82 22.56 25.80
N LEU A 39 -30.25 23.18 26.83
CA LEU A 39 -28.92 22.87 27.32
C LEU A 39 -28.83 21.45 27.89
N VAL A 40 -29.81 21.03 28.69
CA VAL A 40 -29.86 19.67 29.27
C VAL A 40 -30.05 18.62 28.19
N SER A 41 -30.96 18.85 27.23
CA SER A 41 -31.16 17.92 26.11
C SER A 41 -29.91 17.83 25.23
N GLY A 42 -29.24 18.95 24.94
CA GLY A 42 -27.95 18.95 24.24
C GLY A 42 -26.89 18.15 24.98
N TRP A 43 -26.75 18.33 26.30
CA TRP A 43 -25.83 17.56 27.14
C TRP A 43 -26.15 16.06 27.15
N VAL A 44 -27.42 15.68 27.26
CA VAL A 44 -27.85 14.27 27.24
C VAL A 44 -27.59 13.64 25.88
N VAL A 45 -27.83 14.35 24.77
CA VAL A 45 -27.55 13.86 23.41
C VAL A 45 -26.04 13.67 23.18
N LEU A 46 -25.21 14.62 23.64
CA LEU A 46 -23.76 14.50 23.55
C LEU A 46 -23.24 13.31 24.38
N GLY A 47 -23.68 13.18 25.63
CA GLY A 47 -23.33 12.03 26.46
C GLY A 47 -23.82 10.70 25.88
N TRP A 48 -24.99 10.69 25.25
CA TRP A 48 -25.51 9.51 24.55
C TRP A 48 -24.68 9.13 23.31
N MET A 49 -24.08 10.10 22.61
CA MET A 49 -23.19 9.86 21.46
C MET A 49 -21.79 9.38 21.88
N GLU A 50 -21.34 9.74 23.09
CA GLU A 50 -20.03 9.34 23.65
C GLU A 50 -20.04 7.96 24.34
N ASP A 51 -21.22 7.40 24.62
CA ASP A 51 -21.38 6.12 25.31
C ASP A 51 -20.95 4.91 24.44
N ALA A 52 -19.73 4.42 24.68
CA ALA A 52 -19.09 3.29 23.96
C ALA A 52 -19.89 1.99 23.98
N GLN A 53 -20.68 1.77 25.03
CA GLN A 53 -21.48 0.55 25.19
C GLN A 53 -22.72 0.53 24.28
N ARG A 54 -23.11 1.67 23.68
CA ARG A 54 -24.34 1.79 22.88
C ARG A 54 -24.09 1.87 21.38
N LEU A 55 -22.92 2.33 20.96
CA LEU A 55 -22.49 2.39 19.55
C LEU A 55 -21.17 1.62 19.36
N PRO A 56 -21.16 0.29 19.56
CA PRO A 56 -19.97 -0.50 19.32
C PRO A 56 -19.55 -0.38 17.85
N LEU A 57 -18.25 -0.21 17.61
CA LEU A 57 -17.68 -0.36 16.27
C LEU A 57 -17.69 -1.85 15.91
N SER A 58 -18.86 -2.36 15.52
CA SER A 58 -19.09 -3.81 15.44
C SER A 58 -18.69 -4.41 14.11
N LYS A 59 -18.71 -3.63 13.02
CA LYS A 59 -18.57 -4.19 11.67
C LYS A 59 -17.41 -3.55 10.94
N LEU A 60 -16.46 -4.41 10.54
CA LEU A 60 -15.35 -4.06 9.68
C LEU A 60 -15.60 -4.64 8.29
N VAL A 61 -15.78 -3.74 7.32
CA VAL A 61 -16.04 -4.10 5.92
C VAL A 61 -14.77 -3.81 5.11
N LEU A 62 -14.11 -4.86 4.66
CA LEU A 62 -12.92 -4.79 3.82
C LEU A 62 -13.28 -4.90 2.35
N THR A 63 -12.77 -3.98 1.54
CA THR A 63 -12.96 -3.91 0.09
C THR A 63 -11.63 -3.72 -0.62
N GLY A 64 -11.60 -3.99 -1.92
CA GLY A 64 -10.38 -3.99 -2.74
C GLY A 64 -9.86 -5.38 -3.04
N GLU A 65 -9.03 -5.47 -4.08
CA GLU A 65 -8.35 -6.71 -4.47
C GLU A 65 -7.18 -6.98 -3.51
N ARG A 66 -7.14 -8.19 -2.95
CA ARG A 66 -6.20 -8.56 -1.89
C ARG A 66 -5.55 -9.88 -2.22
N HIS A 67 -4.23 -9.85 -2.37
CA HIS A 67 -3.40 -11.03 -2.59
C HIS A 67 -2.61 -11.38 -1.33
N TYR A 68 -2.10 -10.37 -0.63
CA TYR A 68 -1.26 -10.56 0.55
C TYR A 68 -2.02 -10.33 1.86
N THR A 69 -2.96 -9.40 1.90
CA THR A 69 -3.61 -8.93 3.13
C THR A 69 -4.72 -9.87 3.59
N ARG A 70 -4.58 -10.39 4.81
CA ARG A 70 -5.58 -11.20 5.50
C ARG A 70 -6.43 -10.32 6.41
N ASN A 71 -7.65 -10.78 6.73
CA ASN A 71 -8.55 -10.03 7.63
C ASN A 71 -7.93 -9.81 9.02
N ASP A 72 -7.11 -10.75 9.49
CA ASP A 72 -6.45 -10.66 10.80
C ASP A 72 -5.39 -9.56 10.83
N ASP A 73 -4.66 -9.32 9.74
CA ASP A 73 -3.64 -8.26 9.68
C ASP A 73 -4.24 -6.88 9.98
N ILE A 74 -5.43 -6.60 9.45
CA ILE A 74 -6.15 -5.35 9.67
C ILE A 74 -6.71 -5.29 11.09
N ARG A 75 -7.30 -6.39 11.58
CA ARG A 75 -7.80 -6.48 12.95
C ARG A 75 -6.68 -6.19 13.95
N GLN A 76 -5.53 -6.86 13.82
CA GLN A 76 -4.38 -6.66 14.70
C GLN A 76 -3.84 -5.24 14.61
N SER A 77 -3.85 -4.63 13.43
CA SER A 77 -3.44 -3.23 13.25
C SER A 77 -4.32 -2.26 14.04
N ILE A 78 -5.64 -2.47 14.04
CA ILE A 78 -6.59 -1.65 14.80
C ILE A 78 -6.46 -1.90 16.31
N LEU A 79 -6.38 -3.17 16.74
CA LEU A 79 -6.23 -3.52 18.16
C LEU A 79 -4.92 -3.00 18.75
N ALA A 80 -3.86 -2.88 17.95
CA ALA A 80 -2.58 -2.32 18.38
C ALA A 80 -2.63 -0.82 18.72
N LEU A 81 -3.70 -0.10 18.35
CA LEU A 81 -3.90 1.31 18.72
C LEU A 81 -4.44 1.48 20.15
N GLY A 82 -4.84 0.39 20.82
CA GLY A 82 -5.39 0.40 22.17
C GLY A 82 -6.82 -0.13 22.22
N GLU A 83 -7.49 0.13 23.34
CA GLU A 83 -8.91 -0.20 23.55
C GLU A 83 -9.74 0.41 22.41
N PRO A 84 -10.58 -0.37 21.71
CA PRO A 84 -11.46 0.15 20.67
C PRO A 84 -12.33 1.26 21.25
N GLY A 85 -12.14 2.50 20.76
CA GLY A 85 -13.02 3.60 21.09
C GLY A 85 -14.43 3.41 20.51
N THR A 86 -15.25 4.45 20.62
CA THR A 86 -16.60 4.44 20.01
C THR A 86 -16.50 4.69 18.50
N PHE A 87 -17.55 4.34 17.75
CA PHE A 87 -17.66 4.74 16.34
C PHE A 87 -17.45 6.25 16.17
N MET A 88 -17.87 7.10 17.11
CA MET A 88 -17.76 8.56 16.99
C MET A 88 -16.37 9.09 17.34
N THR A 89 -15.72 8.55 18.37
CA THR A 89 -14.45 9.08 18.89
C THR A 89 -13.20 8.54 18.19
N GLN A 90 -13.30 7.40 17.50
CA GLN A 90 -12.15 6.81 16.82
C GLN A 90 -11.70 7.65 15.60
N ASP A 91 -10.45 8.10 15.57
CA ASP A 91 -9.92 8.83 14.41
C ASP A 91 -9.55 7.85 13.26
N VAL A 92 -10.20 8.03 12.10
CA VAL A 92 -9.95 7.21 10.91
C VAL A 92 -8.57 7.44 10.32
N ASN A 93 -7.99 8.64 10.48
CA ASN A 93 -6.67 8.97 9.96
C ASN A 93 -5.58 8.23 10.73
N ILE A 94 -5.78 8.04 12.05
CA ILE A 94 -4.87 7.25 12.89
C ILE A 94 -4.92 5.78 12.45
N ILE A 95 -6.12 5.23 12.21
CA ILE A 95 -6.26 3.85 11.69
C ILE A 95 -5.59 3.71 10.32
N GLN A 96 -5.81 4.68 9.43
CA GLN A 96 -5.21 4.68 8.11
C GLN A 96 -3.67 4.62 8.20
N THR A 97 -3.08 5.56 8.95
CA THR A 97 -1.64 5.64 9.17
C THR A 97 -1.08 4.36 9.79
N GLN A 98 -1.80 3.77 10.75
CA GLN A 98 -1.39 2.53 11.39
C GLN A 98 -1.36 1.34 10.42
N ILE A 99 -2.35 1.24 9.54
CA ILE A 99 -2.41 0.18 8.51
C ILE A 99 -1.26 0.35 7.53
N GLU A 100 -1.00 1.59 7.07
CA GLU A 100 0.12 1.91 6.16
C GLU A 100 1.48 1.55 6.76
N GLN A 101 1.68 1.84 8.06
CA GLN A 101 2.94 1.55 8.74
C GLN A 101 3.16 0.05 9.02
N ARG A 102 2.10 -0.67 9.39
CA ARG A 102 2.22 -2.10 9.74
C ARG A 102 2.25 -3.02 8.54
N LEU A 103 1.61 -2.63 7.44
CA LEU A 103 1.47 -3.44 6.23
C LEU A 103 2.20 -2.76 5.08
N PRO A 104 3.53 -2.95 4.95
CA PRO A 104 4.36 -2.22 3.99
C PRO A 104 4.02 -2.52 2.51
N TRP A 105 3.23 -3.56 2.24
CA TRP A 105 2.75 -3.90 0.89
C TRP A 105 1.45 -3.19 0.49
N ILE A 106 0.89 -2.34 1.35
CA ILE A 106 -0.25 -1.50 1.02
C ILE A 106 0.24 -0.24 0.32
N LYS A 107 -0.21 -0.01 -0.92
CA LYS A 107 0.05 1.21 -1.69
C LYS A 107 -0.84 2.36 -1.24
N GLN A 108 -2.11 2.07 -0.97
CA GLN A 108 -3.07 3.06 -0.52
C GLN A 108 -4.15 2.40 0.33
N VAL A 109 -4.56 3.08 1.38
CA VAL A 109 -5.72 2.70 2.18
C VAL A 109 -6.66 3.90 2.32
N SER A 110 -7.97 3.64 2.23
CA SER A 110 -9.00 4.62 2.54
C SER A 110 -9.87 4.07 3.66
N VAL A 111 -9.96 4.81 4.75
CA VAL A 111 -10.77 4.45 5.91
C VAL A 111 -11.90 5.46 6.03
N ARG A 112 -13.14 4.97 6.04
CA ARG A 112 -14.31 5.82 6.27
C ARG A 112 -15.31 5.15 7.20
N LYS A 113 -15.94 5.99 8.01
CA LYS A 113 -17.08 5.63 8.84
C LYS A 113 -18.34 5.58 7.98
N GLN A 114 -19.14 4.54 8.14
CA GLN A 114 -20.47 4.44 7.54
C GLN A 114 -21.48 4.14 8.65
N TRP A 115 -22.42 5.07 8.82
CA TRP A 115 -23.51 4.92 9.78
C TRP A 115 -24.39 3.70 9.40
N PRO A 116 -24.89 2.89 10.36
CA PRO A 116 -24.89 3.12 11.80
C PRO A 116 -23.64 2.69 12.58
N ASP A 117 -22.95 1.63 12.16
CA ASP A 117 -21.92 0.94 12.98
C ASP A 117 -20.76 0.33 12.16
N GLU A 118 -20.53 0.79 10.93
CA GLU A 118 -19.58 0.19 9.99
C GLU A 118 -18.30 1.03 9.79
N LEU A 119 -17.14 0.38 9.86
CA LEU A 119 -15.89 0.90 9.34
C LEU A 119 -15.61 0.28 7.97
N LYS A 120 -15.66 1.09 6.92
CA LYS A 120 -15.31 0.68 5.56
C LYS A 120 -13.86 1.00 5.29
N ILE A 121 -13.09 -0.03 5.00
CA ILE A 121 -11.67 0.05 4.67
C ILE A 121 -11.51 -0.46 3.23
N HIS A 122 -11.00 0.40 2.36
CA HIS A 122 -10.64 0.05 1.00
C HIS A 122 -9.12 -0.01 0.88
N LEU A 123 -8.61 -1.14 0.40
CA LEU A 123 -7.17 -1.40 0.29
C LEU A 123 -6.76 -1.51 -1.17
N VAL A 124 -5.60 -0.93 -1.48
CA VAL A 124 -4.88 -1.13 -2.74
C VAL A 124 -3.50 -1.64 -2.39
N GLU A 125 -3.19 -2.87 -2.80
CA GLU A 125 -1.87 -3.48 -2.61
C GLU A 125 -0.91 -3.09 -3.71
N TYR A 126 0.38 -3.09 -3.42
CA TYR A 126 1.41 -3.03 -4.47
C TYR A 126 1.41 -4.32 -5.30
N VAL A 127 1.59 -4.16 -6.62
CA VAL A 127 1.72 -5.29 -7.55
C VAL A 127 3.20 -5.43 -7.92
N PRO A 128 3.89 -6.49 -7.46
CA PRO A 128 5.30 -6.67 -7.74
C PRO A 128 5.52 -7.09 -9.19
N ILE A 129 6.57 -6.54 -9.81
CA ILE A 129 7.07 -7.00 -11.11
C ILE A 129 8.42 -7.69 -11.01
N ALA A 130 9.14 -7.47 -9.89
CA ALA A 130 10.42 -8.09 -9.62
C ALA A 130 10.68 -8.15 -8.10
N ARG A 131 11.58 -9.05 -7.69
CA ARG A 131 12.17 -9.01 -6.34
C ARG A 131 13.36 -8.06 -6.33
N TRP A 132 13.57 -7.37 -5.22
CA TRP A 132 14.61 -6.38 -5.02
C TRP A 132 15.51 -6.81 -3.85
N ASN A 133 16.81 -7.02 -4.11
CA ASN A 133 17.80 -7.38 -3.08
C ASN A 133 17.33 -8.51 -2.13
N ASP A 134 16.78 -9.59 -2.70
CA ASP A 134 16.26 -10.81 -2.05
C ASP A 134 15.04 -10.66 -1.12
N GLN A 135 14.97 -9.59 -0.31
CA GLN A 135 13.98 -9.42 0.75
C GLN A 135 12.84 -8.46 0.38
N HIS A 136 13.09 -7.54 -0.55
CA HIS A 136 12.10 -6.57 -0.99
C HIS A 136 11.53 -6.95 -2.35
N MET A 137 10.53 -6.19 -2.77
CA MET A 137 9.90 -6.27 -4.08
C MET A 137 9.79 -4.86 -4.65
N VAL A 138 9.66 -4.77 -5.97
CA VAL A 138 9.49 -3.51 -6.67
C VAL A 138 8.30 -3.58 -7.63
N ASP A 139 7.51 -2.52 -7.67
CA ASP A 139 6.36 -2.37 -8.57
C ASP A 139 6.76 -1.76 -9.93
N ALA A 140 5.77 -1.54 -10.80
CA ALA A 140 6.01 -0.98 -12.13
C ALA A 140 6.43 0.50 -12.12
N GLU A 141 6.22 1.22 -11.03
CA GLU A 141 6.62 2.61 -10.85
C GLU A 141 7.97 2.73 -10.11
N GLY A 142 8.57 1.60 -9.73
CA GLY A 142 9.83 1.54 -9.00
C GLY A 142 9.70 1.77 -7.50
N ASN A 143 8.49 1.71 -6.95
CA ASN A 143 8.27 1.74 -5.52
C ASN A 143 8.71 0.41 -4.92
N THR A 144 9.54 0.49 -3.88
CA THR A 144 10.02 -0.68 -3.14
C THR A 144 9.14 -0.96 -1.94
N PHE A 145 8.74 -2.21 -1.75
CA PHE A 145 7.95 -2.66 -0.60
C PHE A 145 8.42 -4.05 -0.15
N SER A 146 7.96 -4.52 1.00
CA SER A 146 8.26 -5.87 1.49
C SER A 146 6.97 -6.64 1.78
N VAL A 147 7.03 -7.96 1.61
CA VAL A 147 5.96 -8.88 1.95
C VAL A 147 6.58 -10.06 2.71
N PRO A 148 5.93 -10.57 3.78
CA PRO A 148 6.40 -11.74 4.49
C PRO A 148 6.70 -12.93 3.54
N PRO A 149 7.86 -13.60 3.67
CA PRO A 149 8.29 -14.66 2.75
C PRO A 149 7.32 -15.84 2.64
N ASP A 150 6.56 -16.12 3.70
CA ASP A 150 5.51 -17.15 3.73
C ASP A 150 4.37 -16.86 2.75
N ARG A 151 4.18 -15.59 2.35
CA ARG A 151 3.11 -15.16 1.43
C ARG A 151 3.59 -15.00 -0.03
N THR A 152 4.89 -15.09 -0.30
CA THR A 152 5.48 -14.85 -1.64
C THR A 152 6.19 -16.06 -2.25
N SER A 153 6.28 -17.18 -1.52
CA SER A 153 7.10 -18.36 -1.89
C SER A 153 6.78 -19.01 -3.25
N LYS A 154 5.57 -18.81 -3.81
CA LYS A 154 5.13 -19.44 -5.06
C LYS A 154 5.29 -18.58 -6.32
N GLN A 155 5.67 -17.31 -6.19
CA GLN A 155 5.75 -16.41 -7.33
C GLN A 155 7.13 -16.47 -8.00
N VAL A 156 7.14 -16.81 -9.29
CA VAL A 156 8.33 -16.73 -10.15
C VAL A 156 8.44 -15.30 -10.67
N LEU A 157 9.31 -14.52 -10.05
CA LEU A 157 9.60 -13.13 -10.42
C LEU A 157 11.08 -12.98 -10.76
N PRO A 158 11.44 -12.08 -11.69
CA PRO A 158 12.84 -11.74 -11.93
C PRO A 158 13.47 -11.12 -10.67
N MET A 159 14.77 -11.32 -10.51
CA MET A 159 15.54 -10.78 -9.38
C MET A 159 16.33 -9.55 -9.82
N LEU A 160 16.15 -8.43 -9.12
CA LEU A 160 16.88 -7.19 -9.35
C LEU A 160 17.75 -6.88 -8.14
N TYR A 161 18.99 -6.49 -8.41
CA TYR A 161 19.97 -6.13 -7.39
C TYR A 161 20.57 -4.76 -7.66
N GLY A 162 20.73 -3.97 -6.60
CA GLY A 162 21.42 -2.69 -6.69
C GLY A 162 21.57 -1.95 -5.37
N PRO A 163 22.33 -0.84 -5.38
CA PRO A 163 22.45 0.05 -4.24
C PRO A 163 21.10 0.58 -3.73
N GLU A 164 21.05 0.98 -2.47
CA GLU A 164 19.89 1.67 -1.92
C GLU A 164 19.54 2.92 -2.75
N GLY A 165 18.25 3.16 -2.96
CA GLY A 165 17.75 4.26 -3.78
C GLY A 165 17.89 4.08 -5.31
N SER A 166 18.47 2.97 -5.79
CA SER A 166 18.67 2.72 -7.23
C SER A 166 17.61 1.83 -7.88
N ALA A 167 16.55 1.43 -7.17
CA ALA A 167 15.54 0.51 -7.66
C ALA A 167 14.93 0.94 -9.02
N ASN A 168 14.65 2.23 -9.17
CA ASN A 168 14.15 2.80 -10.43
C ASN A 168 15.17 2.74 -11.57
N GLU A 169 16.44 3.06 -11.29
CA GLU A 169 17.54 2.99 -12.28
C GLU A 169 17.76 1.53 -12.74
N VAL A 170 17.75 0.58 -11.80
CA VAL A 170 17.88 -0.84 -12.11
C VAL A 170 16.69 -1.35 -12.91
N LEU A 171 15.47 -0.97 -12.52
CA LEU A 171 14.25 -1.37 -13.21
C LEU A 171 14.22 -0.86 -14.66
N GLN A 172 14.65 0.39 -14.89
CA GLN A 172 14.73 0.95 -16.25
C GLN A 172 15.72 0.16 -17.11
N GLY A 173 16.93 -0.12 -16.59
CA GLY A 173 17.92 -0.91 -17.30
C GLY A 173 17.44 -2.35 -17.57
N TYR A 174 16.78 -2.98 -16.60
CA TYR A 174 16.16 -4.30 -16.77
C TYR A 174 15.13 -4.31 -17.91
N ARG A 175 14.26 -3.30 -17.98
CA ARG A 175 13.25 -3.17 -19.05
C ARG A 175 13.91 -3.03 -20.43
N GLU A 176 14.90 -2.15 -20.56
CA GLU A 176 15.57 -1.89 -21.82
C GLU A 176 16.34 -3.12 -22.32
N MET A 177 17.16 -3.72 -21.46
CA MET A 177 17.94 -4.91 -21.80
C MET A 177 17.05 -6.13 -22.03
N GLY A 178 15.99 -6.30 -21.22
CA GLY A 178 15.01 -7.37 -21.36
C GLY A 178 14.24 -7.28 -22.68
N GLN A 179 13.83 -6.08 -23.11
CA GLN A 179 13.16 -5.88 -24.40
C GLN A 179 14.05 -6.23 -25.60
N MET A 180 15.35 -5.90 -25.54
CA MET A 180 16.29 -6.30 -26.58
C MET A 180 16.45 -7.82 -26.62
N LEU A 181 16.72 -8.45 -25.48
CA LEU A 181 16.91 -9.90 -25.35
C LEU A 181 15.68 -10.71 -25.76
N ALA A 182 14.47 -10.22 -25.47
CA ALA A 182 13.22 -10.89 -25.81
C ALA A 182 13.01 -11.05 -27.32
N LYS A 183 13.56 -10.15 -28.16
CA LYS A 183 13.50 -10.25 -29.63
C LYS A 183 14.18 -11.53 -30.15
N ASP A 184 15.21 -11.96 -29.44
CA ASP A 184 16.02 -13.13 -29.75
C ASP A 184 15.69 -14.33 -28.86
N ARG A 185 14.51 -14.32 -28.22
CA ARG A 185 13.97 -15.40 -27.37
C ARG A 185 14.76 -15.66 -26.09
N PHE A 186 15.56 -14.70 -25.64
CA PHE A 186 16.14 -14.74 -24.31
C PHE A 186 15.19 -14.13 -23.28
N THR A 187 15.13 -14.73 -22.10
CA THR A 187 14.41 -14.18 -20.96
C THR A 187 15.39 -13.84 -19.86
N LEU A 188 15.29 -12.63 -19.33
CA LEU A 188 16.16 -12.12 -18.29
C LEU A 188 15.64 -12.61 -16.93
N LYS A 189 16.43 -13.43 -16.24
CA LYS A 189 16.11 -14.00 -14.93
C LYS A 189 16.55 -13.09 -13.80
N GLU A 190 17.74 -12.51 -13.92
CA GLU A 190 18.30 -11.61 -12.89
C GLU A 190 19.06 -10.44 -13.53
N ALA A 191 18.92 -9.23 -12.98
CA ALA A 191 19.76 -8.08 -13.35
C ALA A 191 20.35 -7.43 -12.10
N ALA A 192 21.68 -7.36 -12.06
CA ALA A 192 22.42 -6.77 -10.97
C ALA A 192 23.22 -5.55 -11.44
N MET A 193 23.07 -4.44 -10.72
CA MET A 193 23.86 -3.23 -10.90
C MET A 193 24.69 -2.97 -9.63
N THR A 194 25.99 -2.76 -9.78
CA THR A 194 26.84 -2.37 -8.65
C THR A 194 26.75 -0.86 -8.37
N ALA A 195 27.26 -0.41 -7.22
CA ALA A 195 27.39 1.03 -6.89
C ALA A 195 28.20 1.84 -7.92
N ARG A 196 29.05 1.18 -8.71
CA ARG A 196 29.82 1.79 -9.79
C ARG A 196 29.07 1.77 -11.13
N ARG A 197 27.77 1.44 -11.16
CA ARG A 197 26.94 1.24 -12.36
C ARG A 197 27.50 0.20 -13.32
N SER A 198 28.12 -0.84 -12.77
CA SER A 198 28.52 -2.02 -13.54
C SER A 198 27.40 -3.04 -13.54
N TRP A 199 27.05 -3.56 -14.71
CA TRP A 199 25.94 -4.48 -14.91
C TRP A 199 26.39 -5.93 -15.09
N GLN A 200 25.63 -6.83 -14.49
CA GLN A 200 25.68 -8.26 -14.69
C GLN A 200 24.25 -8.78 -14.85
N LEU A 201 24.02 -9.63 -15.86
CA LEU A 201 22.71 -10.23 -16.11
C LEU A 201 22.79 -11.76 -15.99
N THR A 202 21.71 -12.39 -15.57
CA THR A 202 21.52 -13.85 -15.62
C THR A 202 20.32 -14.14 -16.52
N LEU A 203 20.51 -15.02 -17.51
CA LEU A 203 19.45 -15.47 -18.41
C LEU A 203 18.68 -16.67 -17.82
N ASN A 204 17.55 -17.00 -18.41
CA ASN A 204 16.72 -18.16 -18.02
C ASN A 204 17.44 -19.52 -18.13
N ASN A 205 18.47 -19.62 -18.96
CA ASN A 205 19.33 -20.80 -19.09
C ASN A 205 20.57 -20.76 -18.17
N ASP A 206 20.55 -19.89 -17.16
CA ASP A 206 21.62 -19.67 -16.17
C ASP A 206 22.95 -19.14 -16.74
N ILE A 207 22.98 -18.67 -18.01
CA ILE A 207 24.13 -17.98 -18.56
C ILE A 207 24.27 -16.60 -17.90
N LYS A 208 25.46 -16.31 -17.37
CA LYS A 208 25.81 -15.01 -16.79
C LYS A 208 26.48 -14.10 -17.82
N LEU A 209 25.98 -12.88 -17.99
CA LEU A 209 26.55 -11.88 -18.89
C LEU A 209 27.19 -10.76 -18.07
N ASN A 210 28.51 -10.61 -18.15
CA ASN A 210 29.22 -9.50 -17.50
C ASN A 210 29.33 -8.34 -18.49
N LEU A 211 28.47 -7.34 -18.35
CA LEU A 211 28.45 -6.18 -19.26
C LEU A 211 29.41 -5.07 -18.84
N GLY A 212 29.75 -4.99 -17.55
CA GLY A 212 30.62 -3.93 -17.04
C GLY A 212 29.92 -2.57 -17.01
N ARG A 213 30.72 -1.50 -17.17
CA ARG A 213 30.27 -0.10 -17.28
C ARG A 213 30.41 0.40 -18.72
N GLY A 214 29.63 1.40 -19.11
CA GLY A 214 29.69 2.03 -20.44
C GLY A 214 28.55 1.58 -21.35
N ASP A 215 28.84 1.34 -22.62
CA ASP A 215 27.85 1.00 -23.66
C ASP A 215 27.29 -0.44 -23.51
N THR A 216 26.51 -0.68 -22.45
CA THR A 216 25.90 -1.99 -22.14
C THR A 216 25.06 -2.54 -23.29
N MET A 217 24.29 -1.68 -23.96
CA MET A 217 23.43 -2.10 -25.09
C MET A 217 24.25 -2.57 -26.30
N LYS A 218 25.38 -1.94 -26.62
CA LYS A 218 26.27 -2.42 -27.70
C LYS A 218 26.90 -3.77 -27.35
N ARG A 219 27.30 -3.94 -26.07
CA ARG A 219 27.85 -5.20 -25.56
C ARG A 219 26.81 -6.32 -25.58
N LEU A 220 25.57 -6.00 -25.23
CA LEU A 220 24.45 -6.94 -25.27
C LEU A 220 24.10 -7.36 -26.70
N ALA A 221 24.09 -6.41 -27.65
CA ALA A 221 23.90 -6.72 -29.07
C ALA A 221 24.99 -7.67 -29.60
N ARG A 222 26.26 -7.44 -29.22
CA ARG A 222 27.36 -8.36 -29.57
C ARG A 222 27.14 -9.77 -29.03
N PHE A 223 26.63 -9.91 -27.81
CA PHE A 223 26.30 -11.23 -27.27
C PHE A 223 25.28 -11.95 -28.13
N VAL A 224 24.20 -11.26 -28.52
CA VAL A 224 23.16 -11.83 -29.41
C VAL A 224 23.77 -12.29 -30.73
N GLU A 225 24.66 -11.49 -31.32
CA GLU A 225 25.36 -11.84 -32.56
C GLU A 225 26.28 -13.06 -32.42
N LEU A 226 27.03 -13.17 -31.31
CA LEU A 226 27.98 -14.26 -31.08
C LEU A 226 27.31 -15.55 -30.61
N TYR A 227 26.14 -15.48 -29.98
CA TYR A 227 25.52 -16.62 -29.30
C TYR A 227 25.36 -17.89 -30.17
N PRO A 228 24.93 -17.83 -31.45
CA PRO A 228 24.78 -19.03 -32.27
C PRO A 228 26.10 -19.81 -32.43
N VAL A 229 27.21 -19.09 -32.61
CA VAL A 229 28.55 -19.70 -32.74
C VAL A 229 28.98 -20.32 -31.40
N LEU A 230 28.73 -19.61 -30.29
CA LEU A 230 29.04 -20.13 -28.95
C LEU A 230 28.24 -21.38 -28.62
N GLN A 231 26.95 -21.41 -28.97
CA GLN A 231 26.07 -22.54 -28.74
C GLN A 231 26.51 -23.77 -29.55
N GLN A 232 26.91 -23.58 -30.81
CA GLN A 232 27.43 -24.65 -31.66
C GLN A 232 28.73 -25.25 -31.09
N GLN A 233 29.63 -24.40 -30.61
CA GLN A 233 30.87 -24.86 -29.96
C GLN A 233 30.57 -25.65 -28.68
N ALA A 234 29.66 -25.14 -27.84
CA ALA A 234 29.24 -25.83 -26.61
C ALA A 234 28.74 -27.25 -26.91
N GLN A 235 27.87 -27.37 -27.92
CA GLN A 235 27.29 -28.65 -28.33
C GLN A 235 28.35 -29.63 -28.84
N THR A 236 29.31 -29.14 -29.62
CA THR A 236 30.39 -29.97 -30.19
C THR A 236 31.30 -30.53 -29.09
N ASP A 237 31.57 -29.74 -28.06
CA ASP A 237 32.46 -30.11 -26.96
C ASP A 237 31.75 -30.81 -25.79
N GLY A 238 30.42 -31.01 -25.88
CA GLY A 238 29.61 -31.59 -24.80
C GLY A 238 29.58 -30.72 -23.53
N LYS A 239 29.57 -29.39 -23.71
CA LYS A 239 29.59 -28.39 -22.63
C LYS A 239 28.41 -27.43 -22.74
N ARG A 240 28.19 -26.65 -21.68
CA ARG A 240 27.28 -25.49 -21.70
C ARG A 240 28.05 -24.20 -21.46
N ILE A 241 27.48 -23.10 -21.92
CA ILE A 241 27.99 -21.76 -21.60
C ILE A 241 27.66 -21.47 -20.13
N SER A 242 28.66 -21.07 -19.35
CA SER A 242 28.49 -20.65 -17.96
C SER A 242 28.39 -19.13 -17.86
N TYR A 243 29.35 -18.42 -18.48
CA TYR A 243 29.32 -16.97 -18.54
C TYR A 243 29.94 -16.44 -19.83
N VAL A 244 29.55 -15.22 -20.20
CA VAL A 244 30.16 -14.43 -21.27
C VAL A 244 30.54 -13.07 -20.70
N ASP A 245 31.83 -12.76 -20.73
CA ASP A 245 32.37 -11.48 -20.30
C ASP A 245 32.57 -10.54 -21.49
N LEU A 246 31.77 -9.48 -21.52
CA LEU A 246 31.67 -8.54 -22.63
C LEU A 246 32.30 -7.19 -22.28
N ARG A 247 33.07 -7.12 -21.18
CA ARG A 247 33.70 -5.88 -20.71
C ARG A 247 34.76 -5.33 -21.68
N TYR A 248 35.18 -6.13 -22.66
CA TYR A 248 36.14 -5.74 -23.69
C TYR A 248 35.49 -4.94 -24.82
N ASP A 249 36.24 -4.01 -25.42
CA ASP A 249 35.69 -3.06 -26.40
C ASP A 249 35.24 -3.73 -27.70
N SER A 250 35.92 -4.80 -28.14
CA SER A 250 35.62 -5.51 -29.39
C SER A 250 35.59 -7.03 -29.26
N GLY A 251 35.72 -7.57 -28.04
CA GLY A 251 35.82 -9.01 -27.79
C GLY A 251 34.82 -9.51 -26.76
N ALA A 252 34.84 -10.83 -26.55
CA ALA A 252 34.14 -11.51 -25.47
C ALA A 252 35.03 -12.65 -24.96
N ALA A 253 35.06 -12.87 -23.64
CA ALA A 253 35.65 -14.07 -23.04
C ALA A 253 34.53 -15.00 -22.57
N VAL A 254 34.65 -16.31 -22.86
CA VAL A 254 33.58 -17.28 -22.60
C VAL A 254 34.08 -18.34 -21.63
N GLY A 255 33.33 -18.52 -20.54
CA GLY A 255 33.53 -19.61 -19.61
C GLY A 255 32.55 -20.74 -19.88
N TRP A 256 33.06 -21.97 -19.94
CA TRP A 256 32.28 -23.18 -20.17
C TRP A 256 32.10 -23.96 -18.86
N ALA A 257 31.00 -24.70 -18.75
CA ALA A 257 30.77 -25.68 -17.69
C ALA A 257 30.41 -27.04 -18.31
N PRO A 258 30.68 -28.16 -17.62
CA PRO A 258 30.14 -29.46 -18.01
C PRO A 258 28.60 -29.39 -18.10
N LEU A 259 28.03 -30.21 -18.98
CA LEU A 259 26.58 -30.44 -18.94
C LEU A 259 26.23 -31.07 -17.58
N PRO A 260 25.13 -30.63 -16.94
CA PRO A 260 24.66 -31.31 -15.74
C PRO A 260 24.41 -32.79 -16.08
N PRO A 261 24.68 -33.71 -15.15
CA PRO A 261 24.33 -35.11 -15.36
C PRO A 261 22.84 -35.19 -15.69
N GLU A 262 22.47 -35.95 -16.72
CA GLU A 262 21.06 -36.28 -16.93
C GLU A 262 20.58 -36.97 -15.65
N GLU A 263 19.66 -36.34 -14.91
CA GLU A 263 18.99 -37.00 -13.80
C GLU A 263 18.30 -38.23 -14.40
N SER A 264 18.81 -39.41 -14.07
CA SER A 264 18.32 -40.66 -14.58
C SER A 264 16.88 -40.84 -14.10
N THR A 265 15.92 -40.59 -14.97
CA THR A 265 14.48 -40.92 -14.85
C THR A 265 14.23 -42.39 -14.46
N GLN A 266 15.27 -43.23 -14.42
CA GLN A 266 15.23 -44.62 -13.97
C GLN A 266 15.00 -44.81 -12.46
N GLN A 267 15.41 -43.88 -11.58
CA GLN A 267 15.19 -44.05 -10.14
C GLN A 267 13.76 -43.71 -9.68
N GLN A 268 13.03 -42.86 -10.41
CA GLN A 268 11.61 -42.60 -10.13
C GLN A 268 10.71 -43.78 -10.51
N ASN A 269 11.05 -44.52 -11.58
CA ASN A 269 10.27 -45.68 -12.01
C ASN A 269 10.52 -46.94 -11.15
N GLN A 270 11.70 -47.08 -10.53
CA GLN A 270 11.96 -48.20 -9.62
C GLN A 270 11.26 -48.02 -8.26
N ALA A 271 11.19 -46.79 -7.73
CA ALA A 271 10.47 -46.52 -6.48
C ALA A 271 8.94 -46.71 -6.60
N GLN A 272 8.37 -46.60 -7.80
CA GLN A 272 6.96 -46.89 -8.06
C GLN A 272 6.67 -48.38 -8.32
N ALA A 273 7.67 -49.14 -8.80
CA ALA A 273 7.53 -50.58 -9.01
C ALA A 273 7.69 -51.40 -7.72
N GLU A 274 8.37 -50.87 -6.70
CA GLU A 274 8.49 -51.50 -5.37
C GLU A 274 7.31 -51.17 -4.43
N GLN A 275 6.38 -50.31 -4.87
CA GLN A 275 5.15 -49.94 -4.15
C GLN A 275 3.87 -50.57 -4.75
N GLN A 276 4.00 -51.46 -5.72
CA GLN A 276 2.93 -52.31 -6.26
C GLN A 276 3.17 -53.77 -5.88
#